data_AF-A0A2P7TRT1-F1
#
_entry.id   AF-A0A2P7TRT1-F1
#
_cell.length_a   1.000
_cell.length_b   1.000
_cell.length_c   1.000
_cell.angle_alpha   90.00
_cell.angle_beta   90.00
_cell.angle_gamma   90.00
#
_symmetry.space_group_name_H-M   'P 1'
#
loop_
_entity.id
_entity.type
_entity.pdbx_description
1 polymer ?
#
loop_
_entity_poly.entity_id
_entity_poly.type
_entity_poly.pdbx_seq_one_letter_code
_entity_poly.pdbx_strand_id
1 'polypeptide(L)' 'MTTDILYDQVAEAIAQLNPAKTLTLKAPAAMQQRLSELMEKHTAKGLLPDEKDELDHYIVLERLIRLAKIHAQQQLIG' A
#
# COMPACT_ATOMS: atom_id res chain seq x y z
N MET A 1 0.38 -12.70 -12.39
CA MET A 1 -0.99 -13.26 -12.23
C MET A 1 -2.00 -12.26 -12.79
N THR A 2 -3.22 -12.68 -13.13
CA THR A 2 -4.28 -11.76 -13.61
C THR A 2 -4.66 -10.68 -12.60
N THR A 3 -4.47 -10.92 -11.31
CA THR A 3 -4.68 -9.94 -10.23
C THR A 3 -3.78 -8.72 -10.36
N ASP A 4 -2.55 -8.86 -10.87
CA ASP A 4 -1.61 -7.74 -11.03
C ASP A 4 -2.14 -6.68 -12.01
N ILE A 5 -2.89 -7.11 -13.02
CA ILE A 5 -3.54 -6.21 -14.00
C ILE A 5 -4.60 -5.37 -13.31
N LEU A 6 -5.42 -5.99 -12.45
CA LEU A 6 -6.47 -5.27 -11.73
C LEU A 6 -5.88 -4.29 -10.71
N TYR A 7 -4.79 -4.65 -10.02
CA TYR A 7 -4.07 -3.73 -9.14
C TYR A 7 -3.62 -2.48 -9.87
N ASP A 8 -3.06 -2.66 -11.07
CA ASP A 8 -2.57 -1.55 -11.88
C ASP A 8 -3.72 -0.64 -12.36
N GLN A 9 -4.82 -1.22 -12.84
CA GLN A 9 -6.01 -0.47 -13.24
C GLN A 9 -6.64 0.34 -12.10
N VAL A 10 -6.75 -0.25 -10.90
CA VAL A 10 -7.28 0.46 -9.73
C VAL A 10 -6.33 1.57 -9.30
N ALA A 11 -5.03 1.31 -9.31
CA ALA A 11 -4.01 2.30 -9.01
C ALA A 11 -4.04 3.48 -9.99
N GLU A 12 -4.17 3.21 -11.28
CA GLU A 12 -4.33 4.22 -12.33
C GLU A 12 -5.60 5.05 -12.11
N ALA A 13 -6.74 4.41 -11.81
CA ALA A 13 -7.98 5.11 -11.51
C ALA A 13 -7.85 6.05 -10.30
N ILE A 14 -7.16 5.62 -9.23
CA ILE A 14 -6.87 6.47 -8.06
C ILE A 14 -5.99 7.66 -8.46
N ALA A 15 -4.97 7.44 -9.31
CA ALA A 15 -4.10 8.50 -9.79
C ALA A 15 -4.87 9.55 -10.60
N GLN A 16 -5.72 9.11 -11.54
CA GLN A 16 -6.50 9.99 -12.42
C GLN A 16 -7.47 10.91 -11.68
N LEU A 17 -8.00 10.49 -10.51
CA LEU A 17 -8.93 11.31 -9.72
C LEU A 17 -8.29 12.62 -9.23
N ASN A 18 -7.07 12.55 -8.71
CA ASN A 18 -6.31 13.72 -8.28
C ASN A 18 -4.83 13.35 -8.06
N PRO A 19 -3.97 13.49 -9.10
CA PRO A 19 -2.58 13.06 -9.03
C PRO A 19 -1.82 13.72 -7.87
N ALA A 20 -1.99 15.03 -7.68
CA ALA A 20 -1.33 15.77 -6.62
C ALA A 20 -1.71 15.26 -5.23
N LYS A 21 -3.01 15.02 -4.98
CA LYS A 21 -3.49 14.47 -3.70
C LYS A 21 -3.03 13.03 -3.51
N THR A 22 -3.00 12.22 -4.56
CA THR A 22 -2.51 10.83 -4.51
C THR A 22 -1.05 10.75 -4.06
N LEU A 23 -0.20 11.69 -4.49
CA LEU A 23 1.19 11.78 -4.01
C LEU A 23 1.31 12.12 -2.52
N THR A 24 0.33 12.84 -1.96
CA THR A 24 0.32 13.19 -0.53
C THR A 24 -0.16 12.07 0.39
N LEU A 25 -0.70 10.97 -0.16
CA LEU A 25 -1.19 9.85 0.64
C LEU A 25 -0.08 9.29 1.52
N LYS A 26 -0.30 9.27 2.83
CA LYS A 26 0.62 8.72 3.82
C LYS A 26 -0.18 7.95 4.86
N ALA A 27 0.33 6.79 5.26
CA ALA A 27 -0.25 6.04 6.36
C ALA A 27 -0.19 6.89 7.66
N PRO A 28 -1.23 6.90 8.49
CA PRO A 28 -1.19 7.52 9.81
C PRO A 28 -0.05 6.96 10.67
N ALA A 29 0.49 7.76 11.60
CA ALA A 29 1.60 7.33 12.46
C ALA A 29 1.30 6.05 13.26
N ALA A 30 0.07 5.93 13.78
CA ALA A 30 -0.37 4.73 14.50
C ALA A 30 -0.32 3.46 13.62
N MET A 31 -0.64 3.59 12.34
CA MET A 31 -0.60 2.48 11.38
C MET A 31 0.84 2.09 11.03
N GLN A 32 1.73 3.08 10.87
CA GLN A 32 3.16 2.82 10.65
C GLN A 32 3.78 2.11 11.85
N GLN A 33 3.44 2.55 13.07
CA GLN A 33 3.90 1.90 14.29
C GLN A 33 3.42 0.45 14.37
N ARG A 34 2.12 0.21 14.13
CA ARG A 34 1.55 -1.12 14.16
C ARG A 34 2.20 -2.06 13.13
N LEU A 35 2.45 -1.57 11.92
CA LEU A 35 3.16 -2.33 10.90
C LEU A 35 4.58 -2.72 11.35
N SER A 36 5.32 -1.78 11.96
CA SER A 36 6.66 -2.07 12.51
C SER A 36 6.61 -3.15 13.57
N GLU A 37 5.65 -3.09 14.51
CA GLU A 37 5.45 -4.11 15.54
C GLU A 37 5.19 -5.49 14.93
N LEU A 38 4.34 -5.58 13.90
CA LEU A 38 4.04 -6.83 13.19
C LEU A 38 5.28 -7.39 12.49
N MET A 39 6.08 -6.56 11.82
CA MET A 39 7.30 -7.00 11.14
C MET A 39 8.37 -7.50 12.12
N GLU A 40 8.55 -6.80 13.24
CA GLU A 40 9.46 -7.22 14.31
C GLU A 40 9.03 -8.56 14.89
N LYS A 41 7.73 -8.72 15.19
CA LYS A 41 7.17 -9.95 15.77
C LYS A 41 7.28 -11.14 14.82
N HIS A 42 7.02 -10.93 13.53
CA HIS A 42 7.17 -11.93 12.48
C HIS A 42 8.59 -12.52 12.45
N THR A 43 9.61 -11.66 12.63
CA THR A 43 11.03 -12.07 12.60
C THR A 43 11.48 -12.75 13.90
N ALA A 44 10.85 -12.44 15.05
CA ALA A 44 11.30 -12.93 16.35
C ALA A 44 10.62 -14.24 16.82
N LYS A 45 9.29 -14.29 16.78
CA LYS A 45 8.49 -15.38 17.40
C LYS A 45 7.36 -15.91 16.50
N GLY A 46 7.19 -15.32 15.32
CA GLY A 46 6.06 -15.59 14.43
C GLY A 46 4.81 -14.78 14.82
N LEU A 47 3.87 -14.71 13.88
CA LEU A 47 2.60 -13.99 14.04
C LEU A 47 1.47 -14.93 14.44
N LEU A 48 0.52 -14.43 15.23
CA LEU A 48 -0.78 -15.05 15.37
C LEU A 48 -1.53 -14.99 14.03
N PRO A 49 -2.53 -15.87 13.79
CA PRO A 49 -3.31 -15.87 12.56
C PRO A 49 -3.89 -14.49 12.21
N ASP A 50 -4.55 -13.83 13.17
CA ASP A 50 -5.16 -12.50 12.95
C ASP A 50 -4.11 -11.42 12.64
N GLU A 51 -2.93 -11.52 13.25
CA GLU A 51 -1.83 -10.58 13.02
C GLU A 51 -1.17 -10.80 11.64
N LYS A 52 -1.13 -12.05 11.20
CA LYS A 52 -0.68 -12.40 9.86
C LYS A 52 -1.67 -11.86 8.82
N ASP A 53 -2.97 -12.04 9.03
CA ASP A 53 -4.00 -11.49 8.16
C ASP A 53 -3.90 -9.96 8.12
N GLU A 54 -3.73 -9.30 9.27
CA GLU A 54 -3.50 -7.86 9.36
C GLU A 54 -2.28 -7.41 8.53
N LEU A 55 -1.15 -8.13 8.65
CA LEU A 55 0.07 -7.84 7.88
C LEU A 55 -0.13 -8.06 6.37
N ASP A 56 -0.81 -9.13 5.97
CA ASP A 56 -1.08 -9.44 4.57
C ASP A 56 -1.96 -8.34 3.94
N HIS A 57 -2.95 -7.82 4.67
CA HIS A 57 -3.75 -6.66 4.25
C HIS A 57 -2.91 -5.38 4.11
N TYR A 58 -1.98 -5.10 5.03
CA TYR A 58 -1.09 -3.95 4.92
C TYR A 58 -0.22 -4.01 3.67
N ILE A 59 0.36 -5.18 3.37
CA ILE A 59 1.21 -5.38 2.19
C ILE A 59 0.43 -5.10 0.90
N VAL A 60 -0.80 -5.60 0.81
CA VAL A 60 -1.68 -5.38 -0.34
C VAL A 60 -2.00 -3.90 -0.52
N LEU A 61 -2.38 -3.20 0.56
CA LEU A 61 -2.70 -1.78 0.52
C LEU A 61 -1.46 -0.93 0.15
N GLU A 62 -0.31 -1.24 0.74
CA GLU A 62 0.95 -0.53 0.48
C GLU A 62 1.36 -0.65 -0.99
N ARG A 63 1.28 -1.85 -1.56
CA ARG A 63 1.49 -2.08 -2.99
C ARG A 63 0.57 -1.24 -3.86
N LEU A 64 -0.73 -1.22 -3.56
CA LEU A 64 -1.71 -0.44 -4.33
C LEU A 64 -1.41 1.06 -4.29
N ILE A 65 -1.10 1.59 -3.11
CA ILE A 65 -0.77 3.02 -2.94
C ILE A 65 0.53 3.37 -3.67
N ARG A 66 1.52 2.48 -3.66
CA ARG A 66 2.78 2.67 -4.38
C ARG A 66 2.56 2.75 -5.89
N LEU A 67 1.75 1.84 -6.46
CA LEU A 67 1.38 1.88 -7.87
C LEU A 67 0.63 3.18 -8.21
N ALA A 68 -0.35 3.58 -7.39
CA ALA A 68 -1.12 4.80 -7.62
C ALA A 68 -0.23 6.04 -7.64
N LYS A 69 0.81 6.08 -6.77
CA LYS A 69 1.80 7.16 -6.78
C LYS A 69 2.67 7.16 -8.02
N ILE A 70 3.06 6.00 -8.54
CA ILE A 70 3.84 5.90 -9.79
C ILE A 70 3.03 6.48 -10.95
N HIS A 71 1.76 6.06 -11.10
CA HIS A 71 0.85 6.61 -12.11
C HIS A 71 0.64 8.11 -11.95
N ALA A 72 0.44 8.59 -10.72
CA ALA A 72 0.27 10.01 -10.46
C ALA A 72 1.53 10.84 -10.79
N GLN A 73 2.73 10.31 -10.56
CA GLN A 73 3.98 10.96 -10.98
C GLN A 73 4.06 11.06 -12.50
N GLN A 74 3.75 9.97 -13.22
CA GLN A 74 3.76 9.95 -14.69
C GLN A 74 2.79 10.99 -15.28
N GLN A 75 1.60 11.15 -14.69
CA GLN A 75 0.60 12.13 -15.14
C GLN A 75 0.98 13.60 -14.88
N LEU A 76 1.89 13.87 -13.94
CA LEU A 76 2.33 15.24 -13.64
C LEU A 76 3.64 15.62 -14.34
N ILE A 77 4.40 14.64 -14.80
CA ILE A 77 5.67 14.83 -15.54
C ILE A 77 5.43 14.75 -17.06
N GLY A 78 4.38 14.05 -17.48
CA GLY A 78 3.96 13.90 -18.88
C GLY A 78 3.12 15.04 -19.43
#